data_AF-A0A4V2XZV0-F1
#
_entry.id   AF-A0A4V2XZV0-F1
#
_cell.length_a   1.000
_cell.length_b   1.000
_cell.length_c   1.000
_cell.angle_alpha   90.00
_cell.angle_beta   90.00
_cell.angle_gamma   90.00
#
_symmetry.space_group_name_H-M   'P 1'
#
loop_
_entity.id
_entity.type
_entity.pdbx_description
1 polymer ?
#
loop_
_entity_poly.entity_id
_entity_poly.type
_entity_poly.pdbx_seq_one_letter_code
_entity_poly.pdbx_strand_id
1 'polypeptide(L)'
;AARRQLAPGGRVLIGDGFWEREPSAEAVEIFGELPDLPTLVDGVIADGWTPVHGHVSSRRELDAYEWAWTGTVASWALDHPEDPDSAQALETATAHRAGWLRGYRDAFGFVSLVLRPTSG
;
A
#
# COMPACT_ATOMS: atom_id res chain seq x y z
N ALA A 1 17.11 7.63 9.70
CA ALA A 1 16.91 9.08 9.53
C ALA A 1 15.84 9.65 10.47
N ALA A 2 14.64 9.03 10.54
CA ALA A 2 13.51 9.53 11.34
C ALA A 2 13.81 9.75 12.83
N ARG A 3 14.65 8.93 13.47
CA ARG A 3 15.05 9.10 14.89
C ARG A 3 15.52 10.51 15.24
N ARG A 4 16.30 11.13 14.34
CA ARG A 4 16.88 12.47 14.58
C ARG A 4 15.85 13.59 14.52
N GLN A 5 14.63 13.30 14.06
CA GLN A 5 13.54 14.27 13.93
C GLN A 5 12.53 14.16 15.08
N LEU A 6 12.71 13.20 16.00
CA LEU A 6 11.79 13.02 17.12
C LEU A 6 12.11 13.98 18.26
N ALA A 7 11.10 14.72 18.73
CA ALA A 7 11.13 15.34 20.04
C ALA A 7 11.20 14.25 21.15
N PRO A 8 11.62 14.60 22.38
CA PRO A 8 11.61 13.67 23.51
C PRO A 8 10.24 12.99 23.68
N GLY A 9 10.22 11.66 23.67
CA GLY A 9 8.98 10.86 23.76
C GLY A 9 8.19 10.72 22.45
N GLY A 10 8.69 11.27 21.35
CA GLY A 10 8.08 11.19 20.03
C GLY A 10 7.94 9.76 19.50
N ARG A 11 7.02 9.59 18.54
CA ARG A 11 6.72 8.33 17.87
C ARG A 11 6.81 8.51 16.36
N VAL A 12 7.09 7.44 15.65
CA VAL A 12 7.03 7.38 14.18
C VAL A 12 5.80 6.58 13.77
N LEU A 13 5.10 7.03 12.74
CA LEU A 13 4.12 6.22 12.01
C LEU A 13 4.72 5.87 10.65
N ILE A 14 4.79 4.58 10.33
CA ILE A 14 5.09 4.10 8.97
C ILE A 14 3.88 3.36 8.42
N GLY A 15 3.74 3.36 7.11
CA GLY A 15 2.79 2.52 6.37
C GLY A 15 3.53 1.84 5.24
N ASP A 16 3.40 0.52 5.10
CA ASP A 16 4.10 -0.23 4.05
C ASP A 16 3.32 -1.46 3.59
N GLY A 17 3.62 -1.90 2.37
CA GLY A 17 3.04 -3.08 1.74
C GLY A 17 3.76 -4.38 2.13
N PHE A 18 3.02 -5.48 2.18
CA PHE A 18 3.55 -6.82 2.42
C PHE A 18 2.73 -7.87 1.68
N TRP A 19 3.29 -9.07 1.50
CA TRP A 19 2.53 -10.22 0.99
C TRP A 19 1.80 -10.92 2.14
N GLU A 20 0.47 -10.78 2.16
CA GLU A 20 -0.42 -11.47 3.10
C GLU A 20 -0.64 -12.93 2.70
N ARG A 21 -0.57 -13.20 1.39
CA ARG A 21 -0.56 -14.54 0.80
C ARG A 21 0.44 -14.58 -0.35
N GLU A 22 0.75 -15.79 -0.82
CA GLU A 22 1.60 -16.01 -1.97
C GLU A 22 1.14 -15.16 -3.17
N PRO A 23 2.01 -14.26 -3.70
CA PRO A 23 1.65 -13.42 -4.83
C PRO A 23 1.64 -14.20 -6.14
N SER A 24 0.89 -13.69 -7.12
CA SER A 24 1.06 -14.12 -8.50
C SER A 24 2.32 -13.47 -9.11
N ALA A 25 2.85 -14.04 -10.20
CA ALA A 25 3.96 -13.42 -10.93
C ALA A 25 3.63 -11.98 -11.38
N GLU A 26 2.40 -11.73 -11.82
CA GLU A 26 1.92 -10.39 -12.18
C GLU A 26 1.94 -9.44 -10.97
N ALA A 27 1.55 -9.90 -9.78
CA ALA A 27 1.62 -9.09 -8.57
C ALA A 27 3.07 -8.70 -8.21
N VAL A 28 4.01 -9.65 -8.37
CA VAL A 28 5.45 -9.39 -8.17
C VAL A 28 6.00 -8.42 -9.22
N GLU A 29 5.57 -8.52 -10.47
CA GLU A 29 5.96 -7.55 -11.51
C GLU A 29 5.52 -6.12 -11.17
N ILE A 30 4.34 -5.96 -10.54
CA ILE A 30 3.78 -4.65 -10.17
C ILE A 30 4.43 -4.06 -8.92
N PHE A 31 4.52 -4.85 -7.84
CA PHE A 31 4.95 -4.35 -6.52
C PHE A 31 6.41 -4.68 -6.18
N GLY A 32 7.07 -5.51 -6.97
CA GLY A 32 8.35 -6.11 -6.64
C GLY A 32 8.25 -7.21 -5.58
N GLU A 33 9.40 -7.60 -5.05
CA GLU A 33 9.48 -8.54 -3.94
C GLU A 33 9.19 -7.80 -2.63
N LEU A 34 7.99 -8.00 -2.08
CA LEU A 34 7.63 -7.55 -0.74
C LEU A 34 7.91 -8.66 0.29
N PRO A 35 8.28 -8.31 1.53
CA PRO A 35 8.34 -9.30 2.62
C PRO A 35 6.92 -9.75 3.02
N ASP A 36 6.84 -10.86 3.75
CA ASP A 36 5.65 -11.16 4.55
C ASP A 36 5.59 -10.26 5.80
N LEU A 37 4.44 -10.24 6.49
CA LEU A 37 4.27 -9.37 7.65
C LEU A 37 5.29 -9.64 8.78
N PRO A 38 5.58 -10.90 9.18
CA PRO A 38 6.62 -11.17 10.16
C PRO A 38 7.99 -10.64 9.75
N THR A 39 8.42 -10.89 8.52
CA THR A 39 9.73 -10.45 8.02
C THR A 39 9.83 -8.93 7.97
N LEU A 40 8.75 -8.24 7.58
CA LEU A 40 8.67 -6.78 7.61
C LEU A 40 8.88 -6.24 9.04
N VAL A 41 8.14 -6.80 9.99
CA VAL A 41 8.20 -6.39 11.40
C VAL A 41 9.57 -6.70 12.01
N ASP A 42 10.17 -7.85 11.70
CA ASP A 42 11.52 -8.21 12.13
C ASP A 42 12.56 -7.23 11.60
N GLY A 43 12.43 -6.79 10.34
CA GLY A 43 13.29 -5.74 9.77
C GLY A 43 13.17 -4.40 10.51
N VAL A 44 11.95 -4.00 10.88
CA VAL A 44 11.70 -2.81 11.70
C VAL A 44 12.35 -2.93 13.07
N ILE A 45 12.24 -4.11 13.70
CA ILE A 45 12.84 -4.38 15.01
C ILE A 45 14.36 -4.37 14.94
N ALA A 46 14.93 -5.02 13.92
CA ALA A 46 16.37 -5.08 13.68
C ALA A 46 16.98 -3.69 13.45
N ASP A 47 16.24 -2.75 12.84
CA ASP A 47 16.69 -1.36 12.72
C ASP A 47 16.69 -0.59 14.07
N GLY A 48 16.19 -1.18 15.17
CA GLY A 48 16.15 -0.59 16.51
C GLY A 48 14.87 0.17 16.81
N TRP A 49 13.75 -0.25 16.22
CA TRP A 49 12.42 0.26 16.55
C TRP A 49 11.62 -0.81 17.29
N THR A 50 10.71 -0.37 18.17
CA THR A 50 9.72 -1.24 18.80
C THR A 50 8.34 -0.82 18.29
N PRO A 51 7.62 -1.68 17.54
CA PRO A 51 6.21 -1.48 17.24
C PRO A 51 5.40 -1.49 18.52
N VAL A 52 4.63 -0.43 18.77
CA VAL A 52 3.76 -0.31 19.95
C VAL A 52 2.27 -0.29 19.60
N HIS A 53 1.96 -0.16 18.31
CA HIS A 53 0.62 -0.33 17.76
C HIS A 53 0.72 -0.68 16.28
N GLY A 54 -0.22 -1.46 15.77
CA GLY A 54 -0.30 -1.82 14.36
C GLY A 54 -1.75 -1.92 13.88
N HIS A 55 -1.98 -1.50 12.65
CA HIS A 55 -3.25 -1.67 11.93
C HIS A 55 -2.95 -2.24 10.55
N VAL A 56 -3.45 -3.45 10.27
CA VAL A 56 -3.47 -3.98 8.92
C VAL A 56 -4.75 -3.51 8.25
N SER A 57 -4.61 -2.88 7.09
CA SER A 57 -5.74 -2.41 6.30
C SER A 57 -6.65 -3.60 5.99
N SER A 58 -7.92 -3.48 6.37
CA SER A 58 -8.91 -4.50 6.06
C SER A 58 -9.14 -4.58 4.56
N ARG A 59 -9.63 -5.74 4.09
CA ARG A 59 -10.09 -5.92 2.70
C ARG A 59 -10.99 -4.79 2.23
N ARG A 60 -11.92 -4.35 3.09
CA ARG A 60 -12.88 -3.28 2.79
C ARG A 60 -12.20 -1.92 2.61
N GLU A 61 -11.17 -1.62 3.40
CA GLU A 61 -10.42 -0.36 3.28
C GLU A 61 -9.61 -0.33 1.97
N LEU A 62 -8.94 -1.44 1.64
CA LEU A 62 -8.21 -1.56 0.38
C LEU A 62 -9.15 -1.50 -0.83
N ASP A 63 -10.27 -2.23 -0.80
CA ASP A 63 -11.28 -2.16 -1.86
C ASP A 63 -11.82 -0.74 -2.03
N ALA A 64 -12.11 -0.04 -0.93
CA ALA A 64 -12.61 1.34 -1.00
C ALA A 64 -11.59 2.29 -1.63
N TYR A 65 -10.30 2.14 -1.31
CA TYR A 65 -9.22 2.89 -1.94
C TYR A 65 -9.16 2.62 -3.45
N GLU A 66 -9.19 1.35 -3.86
CA GLU A 66 -9.11 0.95 -5.27
C GLU A 66 -10.33 1.39 -6.10
N TRP A 67 -11.52 1.36 -5.49
CA TRP A 67 -12.72 1.92 -6.11
C TRP A 67 -12.64 3.43 -6.25
N ALA A 68 -12.12 4.14 -5.25
CA ALA A 68 -11.93 5.59 -5.34
C ALA A 68 -10.91 5.96 -6.42
N TRP A 69 -9.78 5.25 -6.47
CA TRP A 69 -8.73 5.50 -7.47
C TRP A 69 -9.23 5.23 -8.89
N THR A 70 -9.65 3.99 -9.17
CA THR A 70 -10.08 3.61 -10.53
C THR A 70 -11.37 4.33 -10.93
N GLY A 71 -12.26 4.58 -9.98
CA GLY A 71 -13.55 5.23 -10.21
C GLY A 71 -13.40 6.71 -10.56
N THR A 72 -12.55 7.44 -9.83
CA THR A 72 -12.34 8.88 -10.08
C THR A 72 -11.75 9.11 -11.47
N VAL A 73 -10.72 8.35 -11.84
CA VAL A 73 -10.07 8.47 -13.16
C VAL A 73 -11.04 8.11 -14.29
N ALA A 74 -11.80 7.02 -14.12
CA ALA A 74 -12.79 6.62 -15.11
C ALA A 74 -13.93 7.64 -15.26
N SER A 75 -14.45 8.19 -14.16
CA SER A 75 -15.50 9.21 -14.21
C SER A 75 -15.00 10.44 -14.96
N TRP A 76 -13.81 10.94 -14.60
CA TRP A 76 -13.23 12.11 -15.27
C TRP A 76 -13.10 11.90 -16.78
N ALA A 77 -12.57 10.75 -17.21
CA ALA A 77 -12.43 10.44 -18.64
C ALA A 77 -13.77 10.44 -19.38
N LEU A 78 -14.80 9.82 -18.80
CA LEU A 78 -16.14 9.75 -19.38
C LEU A 78 -16.83 11.11 -19.43
N ASP A 79 -16.56 11.98 -18.46
CA ASP A 79 -17.10 13.34 -18.41
C ASP A 79 -16.38 14.30 -19.39
N HIS A 80 -15.18 13.93 -19.89
CA HIS A 80 -14.36 14.75 -20.78
C HIS A 80 -13.95 13.99 -22.07
N PRO A 81 -14.90 13.50 -22.89
CA PRO A 81 -14.59 12.61 -24.01
C PRO A 81 -13.77 13.26 -25.15
N GLU A 82 -13.79 14.59 -25.27
CA GLU A 82 -13.03 15.34 -26.28
C GLU A 82 -11.62 15.70 -25.81
N ASP A 83 -11.29 15.46 -24.53
CA ASP A 83 -9.95 15.70 -24.01
C ASP A 83 -8.98 14.65 -24.57
N PRO A 84 -7.80 15.05 -25.09
CA PRO A 84 -6.85 14.11 -25.68
C PRO A 84 -6.38 13.01 -24.71
N ASP A 85 -6.41 13.25 -23.40
CA ASP A 85 -5.96 12.29 -22.39
C ASP A 85 -7.10 11.35 -21.92
N SER A 86 -8.35 11.60 -22.32
CA SER A 86 -9.52 10.84 -21.87
C SER A 86 -9.40 9.34 -22.16
N ALA A 87 -9.02 8.97 -23.39
CA ALA A 87 -8.89 7.56 -23.78
C ALA A 87 -7.82 6.84 -22.94
N GLN A 88 -6.67 7.48 -22.73
CA GLN A 88 -5.58 6.94 -21.93
C GLN A 88 -5.98 6.81 -20.44
N ALA A 89 -6.67 7.81 -19.90
CA ALA A 89 -7.15 7.78 -18.52
C ALA A 89 -8.13 6.61 -18.30
N LEU A 90 -9.07 6.39 -19.23
CA LEU A 90 -10.02 5.29 -19.16
C LEU A 90 -9.34 3.92 -19.28
N GLU A 91 -8.35 3.79 -20.19
CA GLU A 91 -7.54 2.58 -20.33
C GLU A 91 -6.77 2.28 -19.03
N THR A 92 -6.13 3.30 -18.45
CA THR A 92 -5.36 3.21 -17.20
C THR A 92 -6.24 2.75 -16.03
N ALA A 93 -7.42 3.36 -15.88
CA ALA A 93 -8.38 2.98 -14.85
C ALA A 93 -8.87 1.53 -15.01
N THR A 94 -9.09 1.11 -16.26
CA THR A 94 -9.56 -0.24 -16.59
C THR A 94 -8.48 -1.29 -16.31
N ALA A 95 -7.24 -1.02 -16.73
CA ALA A 95 -6.10 -1.91 -16.52
C ALA A 95 -5.78 -2.09 -15.03
N HIS A 96 -5.76 -1.01 -14.25
CA HIS A 96 -5.52 -1.11 -12.80
C HIS A 96 -6.64 -1.86 -12.09
N ARG A 97 -7.91 -1.58 -12.41
CA ARG A 97 -9.06 -2.29 -11.81
C ARG A 97 -8.98 -3.79 -12.09
N ALA A 98 -8.55 -4.16 -13.30
CA ALA A 98 -8.28 -5.54 -13.66
C ALA A 98 -7.16 -6.16 -12.82
N GLY A 99 -6.03 -5.46 -12.68
CA GLY A 99 -4.90 -5.88 -11.86
C GLY A 99 -5.29 -6.10 -10.39
N TRP A 100 -6.04 -5.17 -9.79
CA TRP A 100 -6.59 -5.36 -8.45
C TRP A 100 -7.46 -6.61 -8.39
N LEU A 101 -8.58 -6.63 -9.12
CA LEU A 101 -9.62 -7.66 -8.95
C LEU A 101 -9.17 -9.08 -9.31
N ARG A 102 -8.18 -9.23 -10.20
CA ARG A 102 -7.74 -10.54 -10.72
C ARG A 102 -6.31 -10.92 -10.36
N GLY A 103 -5.45 -9.95 -10.09
CA GLY A 103 -4.04 -10.16 -9.82
C GLY A 103 -3.76 -10.21 -8.34
N TYR A 104 -3.67 -9.04 -7.71
CA TYR A 104 -3.01 -8.89 -6.41
C TYR A 104 -3.96 -8.59 -5.25
N ARG A 105 -5.28 -8.43 -5.48
CA ARG A 105 -6.24 -8.17 -4.39
C ARG A 105 -6.00 -9.09 -3.23
N ASP A 106 -6.04 -10.38 -3.48
CA ASP A 106 -6.03 -11.39 -2.44
C ASP A 106 -4.68 -11.58 -1.72
N ALA A 107 -3.56 -11.21 -2.36
CA ALA A 107 -2.21 -11.38 -1.85
C ALA A 107 -1.62 -10.13 -1.19
N PHE A 108 -2.03 -8.93 -1.63
CA PHE A 108 -1.49 -7.67 -1.15
C PHE A 108 -2.12 -7.27 0.19
N GLY A 109 -1.27 -6.97 1.18
CA GLY A 109 -1.62 -6.35 2.44
C GLY A 109 -0.90 -5.01 2.64
N PHE A 110 -1.46 -4.14 3.48
CA PHE A 110 -0.83 -2.88 3.86
C PHE A 110 -0.93 -2.68 5.38
N VAL A 111 0.21 -2.48 6.05
CA VAL A 111 0.28 -2.31 7.50
C VAL A 111 0.72 -0.89 7.85
N SER A 112 0.03 -0.30 8.82
CA SER A 112 0.45 0.94 9.49
C SER A 112 0.98 0.61 10.89
N LEU A 113 2.21 0.99 11.20
CA LEU A 113 2.86 0.74 12.47
C LEU A 113 3.23 2.03 13.19
N VAL A 114 2.85 2.14 14.46
CA VAL A 114 3.35 3.17 15.37
C VAL A 114 4.57 2.62 16.09
N LEU A 115 5.70 3.29 15.92
CA LEU A 115 7.01 2.88 16.38
C LEU A 115 7.54 3.81 17.47
N ARG A 116 8.25 3.23 18.42
CA ARG A 116 9.12 3.93 19.38
C ARG A 116 10.56 3.50 19.15
N PRO A 117 11.56 4.38 19.32
CA PRO A 117 12.94 3.94 19.29
C PRO A 117 13.17 2.96 20.44
N THR A 118 13.78 1.81 20.14
CA THR A 118 14.25 0.90 21.19
C THR A 118 15.41 1.59 21.89
N SER A 119 15.28 1.89 23.18
CA SER A 119 16.43 2.32 23.97
C SER A 119 17.42 1.17 24.02
N GLY A 120 18.61 1.37 23.46
CA GLY A 120 19.75 0.51 23.74
C GLY A 120 20.18 0.62 25.19
#